data_AF-A0A0D2K1M8-F1
#
_entry.id   AF-A0A0D2K1M8-F1
#
_cell.length_a   1.000
_cell.length_b   1.000
_cell.length_c   1.000
_cell.angle_alpha   90.00
_cell.angle_beta   90.00
_cell.angle_gamma   90.00
#
_symmetry.space_group_name_H-M   'P 1'
#
loop_
_entity.id
_entity.type
_entity.pdbx_description
1 polymer ?
#
loop_
_entity_poly.entity_id
_entity_poly.type
_entity_poly.pdbx_seq_one_letter_code
_entity_poly.pdbx_strand_id
1 'polypeptide(L)' 'MHCTLAKIDESSLEQIKNLEKKTGKVVLAYACQQANAANLSADQVSELQGLEKKLGMTLVALDA' A
#
# COMPACT_ATOMS: atom_id res chain seq x y z
N MET A 1 -6.44 -7.91 2.29
CA MET A 1 -6.80 -6.66 1.59
C MET A 1 -5.54 -5.80 1.58
N HIS A 2 -5.09 -5.41 0.40
CA HIS A 2 -3.85 -4.67 0.19
C HIS A 2 -4.18 -3.35 -0.52
N CYS A 3 -3.70 -2.24 0.03
CA CYS A 3 -3.95 -0.91 -0.53
C CYS A 3 -2.64 -0.30 -1.01
N THR A 4 -2.64 0.20 -2.24
CA THR A 4 -1.53 0.97 -2.83
C THR A 4 -2.00 2.35 -3.21
N LEU A 5 -1.07 3.24 -3.53
CA LEU A 5 -1.41 4.52 -4.14
C LEU A 5 -2.22 4.27 -5.42
N ALA A 6 -3.40 4.85 -5.46
CA ALA A 6 -4.30 4.69 -6.57
C ALA A 6 -3.69 5.30 -7.84
N LYS A 7 -3.77 4.57 -8.95
CA LYS A 7 -3.65 5.20 -10.27
C LYS A 7 -4.96 5.95 -10.52
N ILE A 8 -4.85 7.25 -10.75
CA ILE A 8 -6.02 8.13 -10.96
C ILE A 8 -5.91 8.83 -12.31
N ASP A 9 -7.07 9.04 -12.93
CA ASP A 9 -7.19 9.87 -14.12
C ASP A 9 -7.30 11.37 -13.75
N GLU A 10 -7.28 12.23 -14.77
CA GLU A 10 -7.29 13.68 -14.60
C GLU A 10 -8.59 14.18 -13.95
N SER A 11 -9.74 13.59 -14.31
CA SER A 11 -11.04 13.92 -13.72
C SER A 11 -11.09 13.63 -12.21
N SER A 12 -10.57 12.47 -11.80
CA SER A 12 -10.48 12.08 -10.40
C SER A 12 -9.50 12.98 -9.63
N LEU A 13 -8.39 13.36 -10.26
CA LEU A 13 -7.41 14.28 -9.66
C LEU A 13 -8.00 15.66 -9.40
N GLU A 14 -8.79 16.21 -10.31
CA GLU A 14 -9.46 17.51 -10.12
C GLU A 14 -10.43 17.48 -8.93
N GLN A 15 -11.21 16.40 -8.81
CA GLN A 15 -12.13 16.22 -7.68
C GLN A 15 -11.39 16.16 -6.34
N ILE A 16 -10.27 15.43 -6.28
CA ILE A 16 -9.42 15.36 -5.09
C ILE A 16 -8.85 16.75 -4.75
N LYS A 17 -8.30 17.47 -5.72
CA LYS A 17 -7.76 18.83 -5.49
C LYS A 17 -8.82 19.80 -4.98
N ASN A 18 -10.05 19.70 -5.47
CA ASN A 18 -11.16 20.51 -4.97
C ASN A 18 -11.50 20.18 -3.51
N LEU A 19 -11.44 18.91 -3.12
CA LEU A 19 -11.60 18.48 -1.74
C LEU A 19 -10.45 19.00 -0.84
N GLU A 20 -9.21 18.92 -1.30
CA GLU A 20 -8.04 19.45 -0.59
C GLU A 20 -8.17 20.97 -0.36
N LYS A 21 -8.57 21.73 -1.37
CA LYS A 21 -8.83 23.18 -1.25
C LYS A 21 -9.94 23.47 -0.24
N LYS A 22 -11.02 22.69 -0.26
CA LYS A 22 -12.17 22.88 0.66
C LYS A 22 -11.80 22.55 2.11
N THR A 23 -10.94 21.57 2.33
CA THR A 23 -10.59 21.07 3.68
C THR A 23 -9.31 21.70 4.24
N GLY A 24 -8.45 22.26 3.39
CA GLY A 24 -7.12 22.73 3.75
C GLY A 24 -6.16 21.61 4.16
N LYS A 25 -6.43 20.37 3.73
CA LYS A 25 -5.64 19.17 4.05
C LYS A 25 -5.18 18.48 2.78
N VAL A 26 -4.03 17.82 2.85
CA VAL A 26 -3.53 16.94 1.79
C VAL A 26 -4.24 15.60 1.89
N VAL A 27 -4.67 15.06 0.75
CA VAL A 27 -5.38 13.78 0.67
C VAL A 27 -4.53 12.77 -0.11
N LEU A 28 -4.35 11.58 0.47
CA LEU A 28 -3.73 10.46 -0.21
C LEU A 28 -4.81 9.52 -0.74
N ALA A 29 -4.79 9.25 -2.05
CA ALA A 29 -5.69 8.30 -2.68
C ALA A 29 -5.08 6.90 -2.65
N TYR A 30 -5.73 5.98 -1.93
CA TYR A 30 -5.38 4.56 -1.91
C TYR A 30 -6.45 3.74 -2.61
N ALA A 31 -6.02 2.79 -3.44
CA ALA A 31 -6.87 1.77 -4.03
C ALA A 31 -6.56 0.42 -3.37
N CYS A 32 -7.60 -0.22 -2.82
CA CYS A 32 -7.48 -1.50 -2.13
C CYS A 32 -7.95 -2.64 -3.01
N GLN A 33 -7.15 -3.71 -3.07
CA GLN A 33 -7.49 -4.95 -3.74
C GLN A 33 -7.57 -6.10 -2.73
N GLN A 34 -8.38 -7.09 -3.07
CA GLN A 34 -8.35 -8.36 -2.34
C GLN A 34 -7.01 -9.01 -2.66
N ALA A 35 -6.25 -9.36 -1.63
CA ALA A 35 -4.98 -10.06 -1.76
C ALA A 35 -4.92 -11.08 -0.63
N ASN A 36 -4.46 -12.28 -0.96
CA ASN A 36 -4.25 -13.37 -0.02
C ASN A 36 -2.82 -13.30 0.49
N ALA A 37 -2.62 -13.67 1.75
CA ALA A 37 -1.27 -13.79 2.31
C ALA A 37 -0.54 -14.93 1.60
N ALA A 38 0.67 -14.67 1.14
CA ALA A 38 1.47 -15.70 0.48
C ALA A 38 1.83 -16.81 1.47
N ASN A 39 1.70 -18.06 1.05
CA ASN A 39 2.17 -19.20 1.83
C ASN A 39 3.69 -19.36 1.66
N LEU A 40 4.45 -18.92 2.66
CA LEU A 40 5.92 -18.94 2.65
C LEU A 40 6.47 -20.19 3.35
N SER A 41 7.60 -20.70 2.85
CA SER A 41 8.40 -21.69 3.56
C SER A 41 9.10 -21.10 4.79
N ALA A 42 9.58 -21.96 5.69
CA ALA A 42 10.32 -21.52 6.88
C ALA A 42 11.57 -20.68 6.52
N ASP A 43 12.29 -21.08 5.47
CA ASP A 43 13.47 -20.35 4.99
C ASP A 43 13.09 -18.95 4.47
N GLN A 44 12.01 -18.86 3.69
CA GLN A 44 11.49 -17.58 3.17
C GLN A 44 11.02 -16.65 4.29
N VAL A 45 10.37 -17.20 5.32
CA VAL A 45 9.99 -16.42 6.51
C VAL A 45 11.23 -15.90 7.25
N SER A 46 12.27 -16.71 7.40
CA SER A 46 13.51 -16.30 8.06
C SER A 46 14.21 -15.16 7.31
N GLU A 47 14.26 -15.25 5.98
CA GLU A 47 14.82 -14.20 5.12
C GLU A 47 14.02 -12.89 5.23
N LEU A 48 12.69 -12.98 5.14
CA LEU A 48 11.79 -11.83 5.25
C LEU A 48 11.98 -11.12 6.59
N GLN A 49 12.00 -11.86 7.71
CA GLN A 49 12.22 -11.31 9.04
C GLN A 49 13.62 -10.70 9.22
N GLY A 50 14.65 -11.27 8.58
CA GLY A 50 15.98 -10.70 8.55
C GLY A 50 16.00 -9.32 7.88
N LEU A 51 15.28 -9.20 6.77
CA LEU A 51 15.15 -7.94 6.04
C LEU A 51 14.32 -6.89 6.80
N GLU A 52 13.22 -7.30 7.43
CA GLU A 52 12.40 -6.44 8.29
C GLU A 52 13.25 -5.76 9.39
N LYS A 53 14.07 -6.55 10.10
CA LYS A 53 14.97 -6.04 11.14
C LYS A 53 16.01 -5.08 10.61
N LYS A 54 16.59 -5.38 9.44
CA LYS A 54 17.59 -4.54 8.79
C LYS A 54 17.01 -3.19 8.37
N LEU A 55 15.78 -3.18 7.89
CA LEU A 55 15.12 -1.99 7.35
C LEU A 55 14.31 -1.20 8.39
N GLY A 56 14.02 -1.80 9.55
CA GLY A 56 13.15 -1.18 10.56
C GLY A 56 11.70 -1.08 10.08
N MET A 57 11.27 -2.01 9.22
CA MET A 57 9.95 -2.01 8.57
C MET A 57 9.28 -3.37 8.72
N THR A 58 7.95 -3.40 8.70
CA THR A 58 7.17 -4.63 8.56
C THR A 58 6.95 -4.93 7.08
N LEU A 59 7.26 -6.15 6.66
CA LEU A 59 7.08 -6.64 5.31
C LEU A 59 5.97 -7.68 5.31
N VAL A 60 5.08 -7.61 4.33
CA VAL A 60 3.97 -8.56 4.18
C VAL A 60 4.01 -9.13 2.77
N ALA A 61 4.17 -10.44 2.66
CA ALA A 61 4.13 -11.14 1.39
C ALA A 61 2.69 -11.50 1.01
N LEU A 62 2.31 -11.22 -0.23
CA LEU A 62 0.99 -11.46 -0.77
C LEU A 62 1.11 -12.29 -2.05
N ASP A 63 0.13 -13.15 -2.30
CA ASP A 63 0.01 -13.82 -3.59
C ASP A 63 -0.34 -12.80 -4.68
N ALA A 64 0.23 -13.01 -5.87
CA ALA A 64 0.00 -12.17 -7.05
C ALA A 64 -1.39 -12.37 -7.67
#